data_AF-A0A3C1PVT6-F1
#
_entry.id   AF-A0A3C1PVT6-F1
#
_cell.length_a   1.000
_cell.length_b   1.000
_cell.length_c   1.000
_cell.angle_alpha   90.00
_cell.angle_beta   90.00
_cell.angle_gamma   90.00
#
_symmetry.space_group_name_H-M   'P 1'
#
loop_
_entity.id
_entity.type
_entity.pdbx_description
1 polymer ?
#
loop_
_entity_poly.entity_id
_entity_poly.type
_entity_poly.pdbx_seq_one_letter_code
_entity_poly.pdbx_strand_id
1 'polypeptide(L)'
;MYLQRLAAQLIAIAIGFACTAVYADANYSQRAKEQAERAATAAAIAAEQVEAARATKPAESAQVIETEKTPVATQGAETNVAPAGNTAQMPASSRPKGPTTARNESVQPDAKRSQQSGNGPMEDQPLVIDVSNLYDEDGLGDLTMQWQVQLPSGGWQTIDGATSQSFTPRQNHVGRALRVVIQYVDGEGTLEVIETAPTGGVQNANDLPKGLPIISGSPVEDNTIKIDVAGISDEDGVGQFSYSWERSSDAARWTPYQTNSSNPALLRLNQAEVGFAYRVIVSYEDGFGTRETLVTPATNMVQNIDDPVEGEVMIMGQSKKGQRLEIDTSKLSDDDGIANVRSTWEMSDNGRSWNSIPDVYGNSMTLAQGHVGSLIRVRAVVVDSFGSETTLYSQPTSLVQNVNSKPKGVIRILATGG
;
A
#
# COMPACT_ATOMS: atom_id res chain seq x y z
N MET A 1 19.42 -1.79 -64.49
CA MET A 1 20.32 -2.16 -63.37
C MET A 1 20.36 -1.17 -62.20
N TYR A 2 19.99 0.11 -62.37
CA TYR A 2 19.99 1.07 -61.24
C TYR A 2 18.74 0.94 -60.33
N LEU A 3 17.59 0.59 -60.90
CA LEU A 3 16.33 0.41 -60.16
C LEU A 3 16.29 -0.85 -59.27
N GLN A 4 17.03 -1.91 -59.60
CA GLN A 4 17.13 -3.10 -58.74
C GLN A 4 18.08 -2.90 -57.55
N ARG A 5 19.04 -1.97 -57.63
CA ARG A 5 19.92 -1.64 -56.49
C ARG A 5 19.25 -0.70 -55.48
N LEU A 6 18.37 0.21 -55.95
CA LEU A 6 17.56 1.05 -55.06
C LEU A 6 16.53 0.24 -54.26
N ALA A 7 15.89 -0.76 -54.86
CA ALA A 7 14.92 -1.62 -54.16
C ALA A 7 15.58 -2.48 -53.08
N ALA A 8 16.80 -2.98 -53.31
CA ALA A 8 17.56 -3.75 -52.31
C ALA A 8 18.06 -2.89 -51.13
N GLN A 9 18.42 -1.62 -51.36
CA GLN A 9 18.80 -0.68 -50.29
C GLN A 9 17.60 -0.20 -49.46
N LEU A 10 16.43 -0.02 -50.08
CA LEU A 10 15.19 0.33 -49.37
C LEU A 10 14.66 -0.82 -48.49
N ILE A 11 14.82 -2.08 -48.92
CA ILE A 11 14.45 -3.24 -48.11
C ILE A 11 15.43 -3.47 -46.95
N ALA A 12 16.73 -3.22 -47.15
CA ALA A 12 17.73 -3.32 -46.06
C ALA A 12 17.57 -2.22 -44.99
N ILE A 13 17.13 -1.00 -45.38
CA ILE A 13 16.86 0.09 -44.43
C ILE A 13 15.54 -0.15 -43.68
N ALA A 14 14.50 -0.67 -44.34
CA ALA A 14 13.25 -1.03 -43.67
C ALA A 14 13.40 -2.19 -42.66
N ILE A 15 14.28 -3.16 -42.95
CA ILE A 15 14.61 -4.24 -41.99
C ILE A 15 15.50 -3.72 -40.85
N GLY A 16 16.34 -2.71 -41.08
CA GLY A 16 17.13 -2.05 -40.04
C GLY A 16 16.30 -1.25 -39.03
N PHE A 17 15.28 -0.52 -39.48
CA PHE A 17 14.37 0.23 -38.61
C PHE A 17 13.33 -0.65 -37.89
N ALA A 18 12.90 -1.75 -38.50
CA ALA A 18 12.03 -2.73 -37.82
C ALA A 18 12.79 -3.53 -36.74
N CYS A 19 14.10 -3.73 -36.89
CA CYS A 19 14.89 -4.49 -35.92
C CYS A 19 15.24 -3.66 -34.67
N THR A 20 15.36 -2.33 -34.75
CA THR A 20 15.64 -1.50 -33.56
C THR A 20 14.39 -1.12 -32.78
N ALA A 21 13.24 -0.95 -33.42
CA ALA A 21 11.96 -0.70 -32.74
C ALA A 21 11.44 -1.93 -31.97
N VAL A 22 11.67 -3.15 -32.50
CA VAL A 22 11.27 -4.40 -31.82
C VAL A 22 12.19 -4.72 -30.63
N TYR A 23 13.43 -4.25 -30.59
CA TYR A 23 14.35 -4.54 -29.48
C TYR A 23 14.14 -3.66 -28.24
N ALA A 24 13.60 -2.45 -28.40
CA ALA A 24 13.16 -1.62 -27.27
C ALA A 24 11.87 -2.17 -26.65
N ASP A 25 10.90 -2.56 -27.49
CA ASP A 25 9.60 -3.10 -27.07
C ASP A 25 9.70 -4.54 -26.51
N ALA A 26 10.56 -5.40 -27.07
CA ALA A 26 10.79 -6.76 -26.56
C ALA A 26 11.48 -6.78 -25.18
N ASN A 27 12.41 -5.87 -24.92
CA ASN A 27 13.02 -5.76 -23.59
C ASN A 27 12.04 -5.20 -22.57
N TYR A 28 11.19 -4.26 -22.95
CA TYR A 28 10.20 -3.68 -22.03
C TYR A 28 9.07 -4.66 -21.72
N SER A 29 8.54 -5.35 -22.73
CA SER A 29 7.50 -6.37 -22.55
C SER A 29 8.01 -7.63 -21.82
N GLN A 30 9.25 -8.06 -22.06
CA GLN A 30 9.87 -9.13 -21.27
C GLN A 30 10.13 -8.71 -19.82
N ARG A 31 10.64 -7.49 -19.58
CA ARG A 31 10.79 -6.96 -18.21
C ARG A 31 9.45 -6.82 -17.52
N ALA A 32 8.43 -6.31 -18.19
CA ALA A 32 7.08 -6.19 -17.66
C ALA A 32 6.46 -7.57 -17.35
N LYS A 33 6.71 -8.58 -18.19
CA LYS A 33 6.27 -9.95 -17.95
C LYS A 33 7.02 -10.61 -16.79
N GLU A 34 8.34 -10.52 -16.75
CA GLU A 34 9.15 -11.01 -15.63
C GLU A 34 8.81 -10.28 -14.33
N GLN A 35 8.46 -9.00 -14.39
CA GLN A 35 8.00 -8.21 -13.25
C GLN A 35 6.60 -8.60 -12.81
N ALA A 36 5.67 -8.87 -13.73
CA ALA A 36 4.35 -9.39 -13.38
C ALA A 36 4.46 -10.77 -12.72
N GLU A 37 5.36 -11.64 -13.21
CA GLU A 37 5.65 -12.94 -12.59
C GLU A 37 6.31 -12.78 -11.21
N ARG A 38 7.22 -11.81 -11.03
CA ARG A 38 7.81 -11.48 -9.72
C ARG A 38 6.81 -10.83 -8.77
N ALA A 39 5.92 -9.96 -9.25
CA ALA A 39 4.86 -9.35 -8.45
C ALA A 39 3.83 -10.39 -8.01
N ALA A 40 3.50 -11.35 -8.88
CA ALA A 40 2.69 -12.51 -8.50
C ALA A 40 3.40 -13.39 -7.46
N THR A 41 4.72 -13.59 -7.60
CA THR A 41 5.53 -14.30 -6.60
C THR A 41 5.59 -13.55 -5.27
N ALA A 42 5.73 -12.23 -5.30
CA ALA A 42 5.72 -11.37 -4.12
C ALA A 42 4.34 -11.33 -3.45
N ALA A 43 3.25 -11.36 -4.23
CA ALA A 43 1.89 -11.51 -3.72
C ALA A 43 1.70 -12.88 -3.05
N ALA A 44 2.28 -13.95 -3.61
CA ALA A 44 2.28 -15.27 -2.98
C ALA A 44 3.09 -15.29 -1.67
N ILE A 45 4.26 -14.64 -1.63
CA ILE A 45 5.07 -14.48 -0.40
C ILE A 45 4.32 -13.63 0.64
N ALA A 46 3.62 -12.57 0.23
CA ALA A 46 2.81 -11.76 1.13
C ALA A 46 1.63 -12.56 1.70
N ALA A 47 0.96 -13.36 0.86
CA ALA A 47 -0.08 -14.28 1.31
C ALA A 47 0.49 -15.35 2.28
N GLU A 48 1.71 -15.84 2.03
CA GLU A 48 2.42 -16.77 2.93
C GLU A 48 2.86 -16.10 4.24
N GLN A 49 3.25 -14.83 4.23
CA GLN A 49 3.56 -14.07 5.45
C GLN A 49 2.32 -13.78 6.29
N VAL A 50 1.17 -13.55 5.63
CA VAL A 50 -0.14 -13.49 6.30
C VAL A 50 -0.49 -14.85 6.89
N GLU A 51 -0.22 -15.96 6.19
CA GLU A 51 -0.41 -17.32 6.72
C GLU A 51 0.56 -17.67 7.86
N ALA A 52 1.82 -17.21 7.79
CA ALA A 52 2.80 -17.37 8.86
C ALA A 52 2.41 -16.55 10.10
N ALA A 53 1.81 -15.37 9.91
CA ALA A 53 1.20 -14.58 10.98
C ALA A 53 -0.05 -15.27 11.56
N ARG A 54 -0.82 -16.03 10.76
CA ARG A 54 -1.90 -16.90 11.26
C ARG A 54 -1.39 -18.04 12.16
N ALA A 55 -0.14 -18.49 11.96
CA ALA A 55 0.45 -19.60 12.73
C ALA A 55 1.11 -19.17 14.06
N THR A 56 1.44 -17.88 14.23
CA THR A 56 2.03 -17.36 15.47
C THR A 56 0.99 -16.66 16.34
N LYS A 57 0.18 -17.45 17.05
CA LYS A 57 -0.51 -16.97 18.25
C LYS A 57 0.55 -16.77 19.35
N PRO A 58 0.57 -15.67 20.12
CA PRO A 58 1.42 -15.61 21.30
C PRO A 58 0.87 -16.60 22.33
N ALA A 59 1.62 -17.67 22.60
CA ALA A 59 1.47 -18.39 23.85
C ALA A 59 1.90 -17.44 24.97
N GLU A 60 0.92 -17.03 25.77
CA GLU A 60 1.09 -16.28 27.01
C GLU A 60 2.05 -17.08 27.92
N SER A 61 3.32 -16.67 27.92
CA SER A 61 4.35 -17.28 28.75
C SER A 61 4.34 -16.55 30.08
N ALA A 62 3.68 -17.17 31.06
CA ALA A 62 3.83 -16.86 32.47
C ALA A 62 5.32 -16.93 32.85
N GLN A 63 5.96 -15.78 33.03
CA GLN A 63 7.30 -15.70 33.63
C GLN A 63 7.20 -16.02 35.12
N VAL A 64 7.56 -17.25 35.46
CA VAL A 64 7.98 -17.64 36.81
C VAL A 64 9.33 -16.96 37.07
N ILE A 65 9.37 -16.11 38.09
CA ILE A 65 10.60 -15.52 38.61
C ILE A 65 11.37 -16.63 39.36
N GLU A 66 12.29 -17.31 38.66
CA GLU A 66 13.36 -18.08 39.29
C GLU A 66 14.59 -17.17 39.43
N THR A 67 14.80 -16.64 40.63
CA THR A 67 16.08 -16.03 41.01
C THR A 67 17.11 -17.13 41.24
N GLU A 68 18.03 -17.31 40.29
CA GLU A 68 19.29 -18.01 40.52
C GLU A 68 20.17 -17.21 41.52
N LYS A 69 20.58 -17.88 42.60
CA LYS A 69 21.69 -17.49 43.47
C LYS A 69 22.77 -18.56 43.38
N THR A 70 23.99 -18.12 43.15
CA THR A 70 25.24 -18.86 43.38
C THR A 70 26.30 -17.87 43.93
N PRO A 71 27.35 -18.32 44.65
CA PRO A 71 27.37 -18.15 46.11
C PRO A 71 28.64 -17.47 46.66
N VAL A 72 28.66 -17.32 47.99
CA VAL A 72 29.77 -17.55 48.95
C VAL A 72 30.03 -16.42 49.97
N ALA A 73 29.81 -16.81 51.23
CA ALA A 73 30.40 -16.45 52.53
C ALA A 73 30.38 -15.00 53.04
N THR A 74 29.83 -14.82 54.26
CA THR A 74 30.63 -14.63 55.49
C THR A 74 29.77 -14.97 56.74
N GLN A 75 30.45 -15.44 57.78
CA GLN A 75 30.01 -16.00 59.07
C GLN A 75 29.17 -15.06 59.97
N GLY A 76 28.40 -15.64 60.90
CA GLY A 76 27.93 -14.94 62.10
C GLY A 76 26.81 -15.64 62.89
N ALA A 77 27.21 -16.59 63.76
CA ALA A 77 26.71 -16.92 65.10
C ALA A 77 25.19 -16.95 65.46
N GLU A 78 24.79 -18.10 66.05
CA GLU A 78 23.97 -18.25 67.28
C GLU A 78 22.50 -17.76 67.25
N THR A 79 21.48 -18.37 67.87
CA THR A 79 21.33 -19.41 68.89
C THR A 79 19.92 -20.03 68.81
N ASN A 80 19.78 -21.10 69.58
CA ASN A 80 18.75 -22.12 69.73
C ASN A 80 17.38 -21.64 70.30
N VAL A 81 16.44 -22.60 70.36
CA VAL A 81 15.31 -22.77 71.30
C VAL A 81 13.88 -22.51 70.78
N ALA A 82 13.14 -23.63 70.59
CA ALA A 82 11.67 -23.73 70.65
C ALA A 82 11.19 -23.83 72.12
N PRO A 83 9.90 -23.63 72.51
CA PRO A 83 8.90 -24.70 72.30
C PRO A 83 7.38 -24.30 72.24
N ALA A 84 6.61 -25.28 71.75
CA ALA A 84 5.23 -25.74 72.06
C ALA A 84 4.16 -24.87 72.78
N GLY A 85 2.89 -25.04 72.35
CA GLY A 85 1.69 -24.73 73.12
C GLY A 85 0.34 -25.11 72.45
N ASN A 86 -0.35 -26.10 73.04
CA ASN A 86 -1.74 -26.58 72.91
C ASN A 86 -2.84 -25.45 72.89
N THR A 87 -4.14 -25.59 72.56
CA THR A 87 -5.17 -26.63 72.83
C THR A 87 -6.55 -26.25 72.20
N ALA A 88 -7.32 -27.28 71.79
CA ALA A 88 -8.77 -27.57 71.97
C ALA A 88 -9.94 -26.55 71.73
N GLN A 89 -11.02 -27.06 71.06
CA GLN A 89 -12.38 -27.37 71.60
C GLN A 89 -13.61 -26.99 70.72
N MET A 90 -14.46 -28.01 70.51
CA MET A 90 -15.88 -28.09 69.99
C MET A 90 -16.90 -27.43 70.98
N PRO A 91 -18.25 -27.24 70.73
CA PRO A 91 -19.21 -28.29 70.26
C PRO A 91 -20.60 -27.92 69.63
N ALA A 92 -21.26 -28.98 69.11
CA ALA A 92 -22.67 -29.45 69.20
C ALA A 92 -23.95 -28.67 68.69
N SER A 93 -24.60 -29.29 67.68
CA SER A 93 -25.98 -29.87 67.59
C SER A 93 -27.27 -29.10 68.01
N SER A 94 -28.28 -29.03 67.11
CA SER A 94 -29.65 -29.60 67.29
C SER A 94 -30.65 -29.20 66.18
N ARG A 95 -31.60 -30.09 65.87
CA ARG A 95 -32.73 -30.00 64.90
C ARG A 95 -34.07 -30.18 65.64
N PRO A 96 -35.20 -29.61 65.16
CA PRO A 96 -36.39 -30.44 64.85
C PRO A 96 -37.14 -30.07 63.53
N LYS A 97 -38.09 -30.92 63.10
CA LYS A 97 -38.81 -30.99 61.79
C LYS A 97 -40.23 -30.36 61.77
N GLY A 98 -40.63 -29.80 60.60
CA GLY A 98 -41.94 -29.92 59.90
C GLY A 98 -42.88 -28.69 59.85
N PRO A 99 -43.79 -28.51 58.85
CA PRO A 99 -43.99 -29.16 57.53
C PRO A 99 -44.02 -28.18 56.30
N THR A 100 -44.18 -28.77 55.11
CA THR A 100 -43.99 -28.32 53.71
C THR A 100 -44.97 -27.28 53.15
N THR A 101 -44.47 -26.37 52.29
CA THR A 101 -45.16 -25.83 51.10
C THR A 101 -44.14 -25.54 49.99
N ALA A 102 -44.51 -25.90 48.75
CA ALA A 102 -43.73 -25.82 47.51
C ALA A 102 -42.83 -24.59 47.39
N ARG A 103 -41.55 -24.83 47.15
CA ARG A 103 -40.56 -23.79 46.84
C ARG A 103 -39.97 -24.15 45.49
N ASN A 104 -40.04 -23.23 44.53
CA ASN A 104 -39.15 -23.25 43.37
C ASN A 104 -37.72 -23.32 43.93
N GLU A 105 -37.14 -24.51 43.97
CA GLU A 105 -35.74 -24.68 44.31
C GLU A 105 -34.95 -24.29 43.07
N SER A 106 -34.62 -23.00 43.00
CA SER A 106 -33.50 -22.55 42.20
C SER A 106 -32.27 -23.34 42.66
N VAL A 107 -31.89 -24.35 41.89
CA VAL A 107 -30.63 -25.07 42.05
C VAL A 107 -29.52 -24.02 41.90
N GLN A 108 -28.96 -23.58 43.02
CA GLN A 108 -27.76 -22.76 43.02
C GLN A 108 -26.57 -23.68 42.76
N PRO A 109 -25.80 -23.48 41.67
CA PRO A 109 -24.49 -24.10 41.59
C PRO A 109 -23.62 -23.52 42.71
N ASP A 110 -22.69 -24.33 43.23
CA ASP A 110 -21.74 -23.97 44.27
C ASP A 110 -20.95 -22.71 43.88
N ALA A 111 -21.48 -21.54 44.23
CA ALA A 111 -20.86 -20.24 44.03
C ALA A 111 -19.81 -20.01 45.13
N LYS A 112 -18.84 -20.90 45.23
CA LYS A 112 -17.59 -20.67 45.94
C LYS A 112 -16.42 -21.14 45.09
N ARG A 113 -16.10 -20.36 44.05
CA ARG A 113 -14.84 -19.60 43.91
C ARG A 113 -14.66 -19.07 42.47
N SER A 114 -15.39 -18.01 42.14
CA SER A 114 -14.98 -17.05 41.09
C SER A 114 -15.57 -15.66 41.36
N GLN A 115 -15.49 -15.21 42.61
CA GLN A 115 -15.49 -13.77 42.89
C GLN A 115 -14.09 -13.22 42.61
N GLN A 116 -13.63 -13.38 41.37
CA GLN A 116 -12.53 -12.62 40.76
C GLN A 116 -12.60 -12.77 39.23
N SER A 117 -12.82 -11.64 38.57
CA SER A 117 -12.88 -11.34 37.12
C SER A 117 -14.23 -11.52 36.44
N GLY A 118 -14.94 -10.40 36.27
CA GLY A 118 -16.15 -10.23 35.47
C GLY A 118 -15.92 -10.37 33.97
N ASN A 119 -15.49 -11.55 33.53
CA ASN A 119 -15.27 -11.88 32.13
C ASN A 119 -16.11 -13.11 31.79
N GLY A 120 -17.06 -12.96 30.86
CA GLY A 120 -17.91 -14.05 30.38
C GLY A 120 -17.16 -15.01 29.45
N PRO A 121 -17.85 -15.97 28.80
CA PRO A 121 -17.21 -16.87 27.84
C PRO A 121 -16.62 -16.09 26.66
N MET A 122 -15.54 -16.58 26.03
CA MET A 122 -15.08 -16.00 24.77
C MET A 122 -15.93 -16.50 23.60
N GLU A 123 -16.09 -15.66 22.60
CA GLU A 123 -16.58 -16.07 21.29
C GLU A 123 -15.76 -17.22 20.68
N ASP A 124 -16.40 -18.00 19.81
CA ASP A 124 -15.85 -19.12 19.06
C ASP A 124 -15.32 -20.28 19.89
N GLN A 125 -15.40 -20.17 21.22
CA GLN A 125 -15.10 -21.24 22.15
C GLN A 125 -16.37 -22.01 22.51
N PRO A 126 -16.39 -23.35 22.35
CA PRO A 126 -17.55 -24.15 22.72
C PRO A 126 -17.75 -24.13 24.24
N LEU A 127 -18.97 -23.83 24.65
CA LEU A 127 -19.48 -24.01 26.01
C LEU A 127 -20.13 -25.38 26.09
N VAL A 128 -19.93 -26.07 27.20
CA VAL A 128 -20.55 -27.39 27.46
C VAL A 128 -21.23 -27.32 28.81
N ILE A 129 -22.51 -27.68 28.85
CA ILE A 129 -23.21 -27.83 30.12
C ILE A 129 -22.93 -29.21 30.71
N ASP A 130 -22.49 -29.25 31.96
CA ASP A 130 -22.30 -30.50 32.70
C ASP A 130 -23.55 -30.81 33.53
N VAL A 131 -24.26 -31.87 33.14
CA VAL A 131 -25.46 -32.38 33.83
C VAL A 131 -25.19 -33.67 34.59
N SER A 132 -23.93 -34.09 34.74
CA SER A 132 -23.55 -35.36 35.38
C SER A 132 -23.96 -35.46 36.85
N ASN A 133 -24.12 -34.31 37.52
CA ASN A 133 -24.54 -34.22 38.93
C ASN A 133 -26.02 -33.83 39.08
N LEU A 134 -26.79 -33.81 37.98
CA LEU A 134 -28.22 -33.58 38.05
C LEU A 134 -28.91 -34.85 38.56
N TYR A 135 -29.66 -34.73 39.65
CA TYR A 135 -30.35 -35.83 40.30
C TYR A 135 -31.73 -35.36 40.77
N ASP A 136 -32.71 -36.26 40.63
CA ASP A 136 -34.08 -36.11 41.12
C ASP A 136 -34.44 -37.37 41.92
N GLU A 137 -35.08 -37.21 43.08
CA GLU A 137 -35.50 -38.34 43.92
C GLU A 137 -36.53 -39.23 43.24
N ASP A 138 -37.38 -38.65 42.39
CA ASP A 138 -38.45 -39.34 41.68
C ASP A 138 -37.98 -39.84 40.30
N GLY A 139 -36.72 -39.58 39.94
CA GLY A 139 -36.08 -40.04 38.72
C GLY A 139 -36.01 -38.97 37.63
N LEU A 140 -34.94 -39.04 36.82
CA LEU A 140 -34.67 -38.08 35.75
C LEU A 140 -35.11 -38.65 34.39
N GLY A 141 -36.11 -38.06 33.76
CA GLY A 141 -36.50 -38.39 32.38
C GLY A 141 -35.54 -37.82 31.32
N ASP A 142 -35.98 -37.84 30.07
CA ASP A 142 -35.21 -37.28 28.95
C ASP A 142 -35.04 -35.77 29.11
N LEU A 143 -33.77 -35.32 29.12
CA LEU A 143 -33.44 -33.91 29.22
C LEU A 143 -33.60 -33.23 27.86
N THR A 144 -34.37 -32.16 27.84
CA THR A 144 -34.38 -31.19 26.74
C THR A 144 -33.64 -29.93 27.17
N MET A 145 -32.85 -29.36 26.27
CA MET A 145 -32.06 -28.17 26.53
C MET A 145 -32.40 -27.09 25.53
N GLN A 146 -32.36 -25.85 25.98
CA GLN A 146 -32.50 -24.69 25.12
C GLN A 146 -31.60 -23.56 25.61
N TRP A 147 -30.60 -23.19 24.80
CA TRP A 147 -29.80 -22.00 25.08
C TRP A 147 -30.61 -20.74 24.84
N GLN A 148 -30.39 -19.76 25.72
CA GLN A 148 -30.99 -18.44 25.66
C GLN A 148 -29.93 -17.37 25.79
N VAL A 149 -30.15 -16.24 25.13
CA VAL A 149 -29.29 -15.06 25.17
C VAL A 149 -30.06 -13.88 25.76
N GLN A 150 -29.38 -13.09 26.57
CA GLN A 150 -29.97 -11.90 27.17
C GLN A 150 -30.18 -10.82 26.10
N LEU A 151 -31.39 -10.26 26.05
CA LEU A 151 -31.71 -9.11 25.21
C LEU A 151 -31.19 -7.81 25.86
N PRO A 152 -30.90 -6.75 25.07
CA PRO A 152 -30.55 -5.44 25.62
C PRO A 152 -31.61 -4.86 26.58
N SER A 153 -32.87 -5.27 26.46
CA SER A 153 -33.97 -4.91 27.37
C SER A 153 -33.97 -5.65 28.71
N GLY A 154 -33.05 -6.59 28.92
CA GLY A 154 -32.92 -7.41 30.12
C GLY A 154 -33.68 -8.74 30.09
N GLY A 155 -34.55 -8.96 29.10
CA GLY A 155 -35.26 -10.23 28.89
C GLY A 155 -34.38 -11.33 28.29
N TRP A 156 -34.90 -12.55 28.19
CA TRP A 156 -34.21 -13.69 27.57
C TRP A 156 -34.88 -14.09 26.27
N GLN A 157 -34.06 -14.41 25.26
CA GLN A 157 -34.50 -14.91 23.97
C GLN A 157 -33.89 -16.28 23.70
N THR A 158 -34.71 -17.20 23.21
CA THR A 158 -34.25 -18.49 22.70
C THR A 158 -33.31 -18.32 21.50
N ILE A 159 -32.21 -19.05 21.50
CA ILE A 159 -31.30 -19.13 20.35
C ILE A 159 -31.76 -20.30 19.47
N ASP A 160 -32.18 -19.99 18.25
CA ASP A 160 -32.75 -20.98 17.34
C ASP A 160 -31.77 -22.13 17.06
N GLY A 161 -32.24 -23.37 17.24
CA GLY A 161 -31.46 -24.59 17.00
C GLY A 161 -30.42 -24.92 18.07
N ALA A 162 -30.24 -24.07 19.08
CA ALA A 162 -29.29 -24.32 20.17
C ALA A 162 -29.91 -25.21 21.27
N THR A 163 -30.11 -26.49 20.95
CA THR A 163 -30.70 -27.50 21.85
C THR A 163 -29.70 -28.58 22.30
N SER A 164 -28.44 -28.45 21.92
CA SER A 164 -27.37 -29.37 22.26
C SER A 164 -26.75 -29.06 23.61
N GLN A 165 -26.11 -30.06 24.23
CA GLN A 165 -25.32 -29.90 25.43
C GLN A 165 -24.13 -28.94 25.24
N SER A 166 -23.66 -28.78 24.00
CA SER A 166 -22.68 -27.77 23.63
C SER A 166 -23.29 -26.63 22.81
N PHE A 167 -22.74 -25.44 23.00
CA PHE A 167 -23.07 -24.26 22.21
C PHE A 167 -21.82 -23.40 22.03
N THR A 168 -21.57 -22.93 20.81
CA THR A 168 -20.45 -22.03 20.52
C THR A 168 -21.01 -20.64 20.25
N PRO A 169 -20.73 -19.64 21.12
CA PRO A 169 -21.09 -18.26 20.86
C PRO A 169 -20.42 -17.74 19.58
N ARG A 170 -21.07 -16.76 18.97
CA ARG A 170 -20.70 -16.06 17.73
C ARG A 170 -20.88 -14.56 17.92
N GLN A 171 -20.48 -13.76 16.95
CA GLN A 171 -20.37 -12.30 17.02
C GLN A 171 -21.65 -11.61 17.46
N ASN A 172 -22.80 -12.13 17.04
CA ASN A 172 -24.11 -11.64 17.43
C ASN A 172 -24.48 -11.87 18.92
N HIS A 173 -23.66 -12.63 19.66
CA HIS A 173 -23.79 -12.89 21.09
C HIS A 173 -22.82 -12.05 21.93
N VAL A 174 -21.82 -11.39 21.34
CA VAL A 174 -20.82 -10.57 22.06
C VAL A 174 -21.50 -9.51 22.92
N GLY A 175 -21.00 -9.36 24.14
CA GLY A 175 -21.52 -8.46 25.16
C GLY A 175 -22.79 -8.95 25.87
N ARG A 176 -23.40 -10.07 25.44
CA ARG A 176 -24.67 -10.58 25.98
C ARG A 176 -24.42 -11.81 26.86
N ALA A 177 -25.14 -11.91 27.97
CA ALA A 177 -25.09 -13.10 28.82
C ALA A 177 -25.83 -14.26 28.17
N LEU A 178 -25.38 -15.49 28.45
CA LEU A 178 -26.00 -16.73 28.01
C LEU A 178 -26.52 -17.52 29.22
N ARG A 179 -27.59 -18.28 29.02
CA ARG A 179 -28.08 -19.28 29.98
C ARG A 179 -28.67 -20.48 29.25
N VAL A 180 -28.90 -21.57 29.97
CA VAL A 180 -29.60 -22.76 29.47
C VAL A 180 -30.88 -22.97 30.27
N VAL A 181 -31.96 -23.29 29.57
CA VAL A 181 -33.18 -23.83 30.16
C VAL A 181 -33.20 -25.33 29.90
N ILE A 182 -33.24 -26.12 30.96
CA ILE A 182 -33.32 -27.58 30.91
C ILE A 182 -34.73 -27.97 31.35
N GLN A 183 -35.37 -28.88 30.62
CA GLN A 183 -36.67 -29.44 31.01
C GLN A 183 -36.64 -30.96 30.94
N TYR A 184 -37.28 -31.62 31.90
CA TYR A 184 -37.47 -33.07 31.92
C TYR A 184 -38.80 -33.42 32.58
N VAL A 185 -39.27 -34.65 32.35
CA VAL A 185 -40.42 -35.21 33.07
C VAL A 185 -39.89 -36.19 34.12
N ASP A 186 -40.29 -36.04 35.38
CA ASP A 186 -39.89 -36.94 36.47
C ASP A 186 -40.60 -38.31 36.38
N GLY A 187 -40.28 -39.24 37.28
CA GLY A 187 -40.92 -40.56 37.33
C GLY A 187 -42.40 -40.56 37.71
N GLU A 188 -42.92 -39.45 38.25
CA GLU A 188 -44.33 -39.27 38.62
C GLU A 188 -45.13 -38.51 37.54
N GLY A 189 -44.47 -38.08 36.46
CA GLY A 189 -45.08 -37.39 35.32
C GLY A 189 -45.14 -35.87 35.43
N THR A 190 -44.43 -35.26 36.37
CA THR A 190 -44.32 -33.80 36.54
C THR A 190 -43.30 -33.23 35.56
N LEU A 191 -43.63 -32.10 34.93
CA LEU A 191 -42.67 -31.35 34.10
C LEU A 191 -41.83 -30.43 34.99
N GLU A 192 -40.52 -30.70 35.03
CA GLU A 192 -39.54 -29.88 35.75
C GLU A 192 -38.81 -28.95 34.81
N VAL A 193 -38.51 -27.73 35.28
CA VAL A 193 -37.83 -26.67 34.51
C VAL A 193 -36.72 -26.05 35.35
N ILE A 194 -35.49 -26.16 34.84
CA ILE A 194 -34.29 -25.61 35.48
C ILE A 194 -33.72 -24.52 34.58
N GLU A 195 -33.57 -23.31 35.12
CA GLU A 195 -32.84 -22.22 34.46
C GLU A 195 -31.46 -22.06 35.10
N THR A 196 -30.39 -22.14 34.30
CA THR A 196 -29.03 -21.90 34.83
C THR A 196 -28.83 -20.45 35.23
N ALA A 197 -27.90 -20.21 36.15
CA ALA A 197 -27.37 -18.87 36.34
C ALA A 197 -26.79 -18.33 35.02
N PRO A 198 -26.96 -17.03 34.73
CA PRO A 198 -26.41 -16.44 33.51
C PRO A 198 -24.88 -16.35 33.58
N THR A 199 -24.23 -16.50 32.43
CA THR A 199 -22.81 -16.17 32.29
C THR A 199 -22.59 -14.66 32.42
N GLY A 200 -21.33 -14.22 32.53
CA GLY A 200 -20.97 -12.86 32.12
C GLY A 200 -21.27 -12.64 30.63
N GLY A 201 -21.21 -11.40 30.15
CA GLY A 201 -21.34 -11.12 28.71
C GLY A 201 -20.26 -11.83 27.90
N VAL A 202 -20.63 -12.41 26.75
CA VAL A 202 -19.65 -13.04 25.84
C VAL A 202 -18.57 -12.02 25.47
N GLN A 203 -17.32 -12.40 25.62
CA GLN A 203 -16.16 -11.59 25.26
C GLN A 203 -15.85 -11.75 23.77
N ASN A 204 -15.46 -10.65 23.13
CA ASN A 204 -15.00 -10.67 21.75
C ASN A 204 -13.71 -11.47 21.59
N ALA A 205 -13.57 -12.17 20.47
CA ALA A 205 -12.31 -12.69 20.00
C ALA A 205 -12.08 -12.11 18.60
N ASN A 206 -10.90 -11.55 18.35
CA ASN A 206 -10.66 -10.81 17.10
C ASN A 206 -10.77 -11.70 15.86
N ASP A 207 -11.64 -11.31 14.94
CA ASP A 207 -11.78 -11.86 13.61
C ASP A 207 -10.86 -11.12 12.63
N LEU A 208 -10.21 -11.86 11.74
CA LEU A 208 -9.38 -11.24 10.71
C LEU A 208 -10.26 -10.70 9.56
N PRO A 209 -9.90 -9.56 8.94
CA PRO A 209 -10.57 -9.05 7.75
C PRO A 209 -10.63 -10.09 6.64
N LYS A 210 -11.75 -10.06 5.92
CA LYS A 210 -11.97 -10.77 4.66
C LYS A 210 -11.89 -9.79 3.49
N GLY A 211 -11.34 -10.27 2.37
CA GLY A 211 -11.09 -9.45 1.18
C GLY A 211 -9.72 -8.78 1.19
N LEU A 212 -9.43 -8.03 0.13
CA LEU A 212 -8.17 -7.29 -0.03
C LEU A 212 -8.43 -5.90 -0.63
N PRO A 213 -7.68 -4.88 -0.21
CA PRO A 213 -7.67 -3.61 -0.90
C PRO A 213 -7.00 -3.76 -2.27
N ILE A 214 -7.50 -3.03 -3.26
CA ILE A 214 -6.94 -3.02 -4.62
C ILE A 214 -6.60 -1.60 -5.06
N ILE A 215 -5.57 -1.49 -5.89
CA ILE A 215 -5.28 -0.25 -6.63
C ILE A 215 -6.01 -0.34 -7.96
N SER A 216 -6.85 0.66 -8.24
CA SER A 216 -7.57 0.82 -9.50
C SER A 216 -6.95 1.97 -10.32
N GLY A 217 -7.08 1.88 -11.64
CA GLY A 217 -6.46 2.81 -12.59
C GLY A 217 -5.29 2.19 -13.37
N SER A 218 -4.85 2.85 -14.43
CA SER A 218 -3.72 2.40 -15.24
C SER A 218 -2.43 3.06 -14.75
N PRO A 219 -1.34 2.31 -14.49
CA PRO A 219 -0.05 2.87 -14.10
C PRO A 219 0.66 3.43 -15.35
N VAL A 220 0.16 4.55 -15.83
CA VAL A 220 0.70 5.33 -16.95
C VAL A 220 0.72 6.77 -16.48
N GLU A 221 1.73 7.53 -16.91
CA GLU A 221 1.84 8.96 -16.70
C GLU A 221 0.54 9.71 -17.02
N ASP A 222 0.35 10.82 -16.31
CA ASP A 222 -0.83 11.68 -16.25
C ASP A 222 -2.12 11.04 -15.74
N ASN A 223 -2.16 9.73 -15.55
CA ASN A 223 -3.30 9.09 -14.90
C ASN A 223 -3.29 9.29 -13.39
N THR A 224 -4.43 8.98 -12.79
CA THR A 224 -4.58 8.89 -11.34
C THR A 224 -4.97 7.47 -10.98
N ILE A 225 -4.24 6.89 -10.02
CA ILE A 225 -4.59 5.61 -9.43
C ILE A 225 -5.27 5.83 -8.07
N LYS A 226 -6.19 4.93 -7.72
CA LYS A 226 -7.05 5.05 -6.54
C LYS A 226 -7.11 3.73 -5.77
N ILE A 227 -7.05 3.82 -4.45
CA ILE A 227 -7.33 2.70 -3.56
C ILE A 227 -8.82 2.44 -3.46
N ASP A 228 -9.19 1.18 -3.71
CA ASP A 228 -10.52 0.65 -3.47
C ASP A 228 -10.48 -0.36 -2.33
N VAL A 229 -11.35 -0.12 -1.36
CA VAL A 229 -11.52 -0.89 -0.11
C VAL A 229 -12.91 -1.50 0.00
N ALA A 230 -13.76 -1.36 -1.03
CA ALA A 230 -15.15 -1.80 -0.99
C ALA A 230 -15.32 -3.31 -0.81
N GLY A 231 -14.29 -4.10 -1.15
CA GLY A 231 -14.27 -5.55 -0.96
C GLY A 231 -13.84 -6.01 0.44
N ILE A 232 -13.51 -5.10 1.36
CA ILE A 232 -13.07 -5.44 2.72
C ILE A 232 -14.29 -5.54 3.63
N SER A 233 -14.38 -6.64 4.39
CA SER A 233 -15.40 -6.87 5.40
C SER A 233 -14.78 -7.51 6.64
N ASP A 234 -15.33 -7.18 7.80
CA ASP A 234 -14.87 -7.67 9.10
C ASP A 234 -16.08 -7.97 9.98
N GLU A 235 -16.06 -9.08 10.72
CA GLU A 235 -17.11 -9.47 11.66
C GLU A 235 -17.07 -8.58 12.92
N ASP A 236 -15.88 -8.09 13.29
CA ASP A 236 -15.68 -7.09 14.33
C ASP A 236 -16.04 -5.67 13.90
N GLY A 237 -16.35 -5.49 12.62
CA GLY A 237 -16.72 -4.24 12.01
C GLY A 237 -15.54 -3.49 11.41
N VAL A 238 -15.83 -2.63 10.44
CA VAL A 238 -14.81 -1.90 9.69
C VAL A 238 -14.87 -0.42 10.06
N GLY A 239 -13.80 0.08 10.65
CA GLY A 239 -13.64 1.50 10.97
C GLY A 239 -13.14 2.35 9.82
N GLN A 240 -12.60 3.53 10.15
CA GLN A 240 -12.03 4.43 9.14
C GLN A 240 -10.68 3.92 8.65
N PHE A 241 -10.51 3.91 7.33
CA PHE A 241 -9.26 3.51 6.70
C PHE A 241 -8.21 4.63 6.73
N SER A 242 -6.97 4.23 6.99
CA SER A 242 -5.75 5.00 6.83
C SER A 242 -4.87 4.38 5.74
N TYR A 243 -4.23 5.20 4.93
CA TYR A 243 -3.44 4.77 3.76
C TYR A 243 -1.99 5.22 3.91
N SER A 244 -1.06 4.28 3.75
CA SER A 244 0.38 4.56 3.65
C SER A 244 0.90 4.01 2.33
N TRP A 245 1.27 4.91 1.42
CA TRP A 245 1.80 4.54 0.11
C TRP A 245 3.25 4.12 0.23
N GLU A 246 3.64 3.14 -0.56
CA GLU A 246 5.02 2.73 -0.75
C GLU A 246 5.32 2.68 -2.25
N ARG A 247 6.56 3.03 -2.61
CA ARG A 247 7.06 2.96 -3.98
C ARG A 247 8.31 2.09 -4.08
N SER A 248 8.54 1.54 -5.27
CA SER A 248 9.70 0.72 -5.59
C SER A 248 10.16 0.96 -7.02
N SER A 249 11.47 1.07 -7.25
CA SER A 249 12.06 1.13 -8.61
C SER A 249 12.42 -0.24 -9.19
N ASP A 250 12.33 -1.30 -8.39
CA ASP A 250 12.67 -2.68 -8.79
C ASP A 250 11.54 -3.69 -8.51
N ALA A 251 10.39 -3.21 -8.03
CA ALA A 251 9.25 -3.97 -7.53
C ALA A 251 9.59 -4.99 -6.41
N ALA A 252 10.76 -4.87 -5.79
CA ALA A 252 11.25 -5.78 -4.75
C ALA A 252 11.53 -5.05 -3.43
N ARG A 253 12.13 -3.86 -3.49
CA ARG A 253 12.44 -3.02 -2.34
C ARG A 253 11.47 -1.85 -2.26
N TRP A 254 10.72 -1.80 -1.18
CA TRP A 254 9.67 -0.83 -0.96
C TRP A 254 10.12 0.25 0.01
N THR A 255 9.80 1.50 -0.34
CA THR A 255 10.11 2.67 0.48
C THR A 255 8.84 3.47 0.71
N PRO A 256 8.63 4.02 1.92
CA PRO A 256 7.50 4.90 2.18
C PRO A 256 7.47 6.07 1.18
N TYR A 257 6.29 6.37 0.69
CA TYR A 257 6.05 7.45 -0.26
C TYR A 257 4.85 8.28 0.20
N GLN A 258 5.01 9.60 0.15
CA GLN A 258 3.92 10.51 0.42
C GLN A 258 3.21 10.83 -0.90
N THR A 259 1.91 10.53 -0.98
CA THR A 259 1.13 10.88 -2.18
C THR A 259 1.13 12.38 -2.44
N ASN A 260 1.15 12.74 -3.73
CA ASN A 260 1.04 14.11 -4.23
C ASN A 260 -0.42 14.63 -4.28
N SER A 261 -1.37 13.85 -3.78
CA SER A 261 -2.80 14.20 -3.70
C SER A 261 -3.20 14.67 -2.31
N SER A 262 -4.15 15.61 -2.24
CA SER A 262 -4.81 16.01 -1.00
C SER A 262 -5.70 14.91 -0.40
N ASN A 263 -6.24 14.04 -1.26
CA ASN A 263 -6.93 12.82 -0.83
C ASN A 263 -5.90 11.68 -0.71
N PRO A 264 -5.70 11.11 0.50
CA PRO A 264 -4.71 10.07 0.75
C PRO A 264 -5.00 8.75 0.01
N ALA A 265 -6.23 8.52 -0.45
CA ALA A 265 -6.60 7.35 -1.23
C ALA A 265 -6.25 7.44 -2.73
N LEU A 266 -5.76 8.60 -3.19
CA LEU A 266 -5.40 8.85 -4.59
C LEU A 266 -3.90 9.08 -4.73
N LEU A 267 -3.35 8.74 -5.90
CA LEU A 267 -2.02 9.14 -6.35
C LEU A 267 -2.09 9.57 -7.81
N ARG A 268 -1.65 10.80 -8.11
CA ARG A 268 -1.47 11.26 -9.49
C ARG A 268 -0.09 10.81 -9.97
N LEU A 269 -0.01 10.25 -11.16
CA LEU A 269 1.23 9.77 -11.75
C LEU A 269 1.79 10.85 -12.65
N ASN A 270 2.58 11.77 -12.11
CA ASN A 270 3.34 12.71 -12.95
C ASN A 270 4.68 12.09 -13.36
N GLN A 271 5.48 12.86 -14.07
CA GLN A 271 6.76 12.39 -14.59
C GLN A 271 7.73 11.84 -13.51
N ALA A 272 7.69 12.37 -12.28
CA ALA A 272 8.51 11.85 -11.18
C ALA A 272 8.09 10.44 -10.70
N GLU A 273 6.91 9.97 -11.08
CA GLU A 273 6.40 8.64 -10.77
C GLU A 273 6.76 7.59 -11.85
N VAL A 274 7.20 8.01 -13.05
CA VAL A 274 7.57 7.09 -14.14
C VAL A 274 8.69 6.13 -13.71
N GLY A 275 8.54 4.86 -14.09
CA GLY A 275 9.48 3.79 -13.74
C GLY A 275 9.39 3.27 -12.30
N PHE A 276 8.49 3.82 -11.47
CA PHE A 276 8.19 3.28 -10.14
C PHE A 276 6.93 2.40 -10.15
N ALA A 277 6.91 1.38 -9.31
CA ALA A 277 5.72 0.62 -8.94
C ALA A 277 5.23 1.07 -7.55
N TYR A 278 3.92 0.95 -7.31
CA TYR A 278 3.27 1.40 -6.08
C TYR A 278 2.52 0.27 -5.39
N ARG A 279 2.47 0.30 -4.06
CA ARG A 279 1.56 -0.49 -3.23
C ARG A 279 1.12 0.35 -2.04
N VAL A 280 0.04 -0.06 -1.37
CA VAL A 280 -0.47 0.66 -0.20
C VAL A 280 -0.68 -0.28 0.97
N ILE A 281 -0.21 0.17 2.13
CA ILE A 281 -0.58 -0.40 3.42
C ILE A 281 -1.84 0.32 3.88
N VAL A 282 -2.94 -0.43 3.94
CA VAL A 282 -4.24 0.01 4.41
C VAL A 282 -4.41 -0.47 5.84
N SER A 283 -4.78 0.41 6.76
CA SER A 283 -5.08 0.03 8.14
C SER A 283 -6.39 0.65 8.61
N TYR A 284 -7.08 -0.03 9.51
CA TYR A 284 -8.26 0.49 10.20
C TYR A 284 -8.30 -0.05 11.64
N GLU A 285 -9.12 0.57 12.48
CA GLU A 285 -9.48 0.02 13.79
C GLU A 285 -10.90 -0.54 13.69
N ASP A 286 -11.11 -1.76 14.16
CA ASP A 286 -12.42 -2.42 14.14
C ASP A 286 -13.37 -1.85 15.22
N GLY A 287 -14.53 -2.47 15.39
CA GLY A 287 -15.50 -2.09 16.42
C GLY A 287 -15.06 -2.37 17.87
N PHE A 288 -13.98 -3.13 18.07
CA PHE A 288 -13.47 -3.57 19.37
C PHE A 288 -12.09 -2.98 19.72
N GLY A 289 -11.54 -2.12 18.86
CA GLY A 289 -10.28 -1.41 19.04
C GLY A 289 -9.05 -2.19 18.57
N THR A 290 -9.21 -3.31 17.87
CA THR A 290 -8.09 -4.00 17.23
C THR A 290 -7.71 -3.28 15.95
N ARG A 291 -6.39 -3.12 15.76
CA ARG A 291 -5.84 -2.52 14.54
C ARG A 291 -5.60 -3.60 13.51
N GLU A 292 -6.30 -3.48 12.40
CA GLU A 292 -6.14 -4.34 11.23
C GLU A 292 -5.27 -3.70 10.17
N THR A 293 -4.48 -4.52 9.47
CA THR A 293 -3.55 -4.06 8.42
C THR A 293 -3.55 -5.00 7.23
N LEU A 294 -3.74 -4.42 6.04
CA LEU A 294 -3.81 -5.09 4.76
C LEU A 294 -2.86 -4.41 3.79
N VAL A 295 -2.29 -5.17 2.86
CA VAL A 295 -1.39 -4.62 1.83
C VAL A 295 -1.97 -4.91 0.46
N THR A 296 -2.04 -3.90 -0.40
CA THR A 296 -2.48 -4.10 -1.78
C THR A 296 -1.46 -4.92 -2.57
N PRO A 297 -1.88 -5.66 -3.61
CA PRO A 297 -0.97 -6.02 -4.68
C PRO A 297 -0.25 -4.80 -5.24
N ALA A 298 0.99 -4.98 -5.70
CA ALA A 298 1.76 -3.94 -6.35
C ALA A 298 1.20 -3.62 -7.75
N THR A 299 1.28 -2.36 -8.16
CA THR A 299 1.06 -1.97 -9.56
C THR A 299 2.21 -2.45 -10.44
N ASN A 300 2.00 -2.45 -11.76
CA ASN A 300 3.13 -2.41 -12.69
C ASN A 300 3.90 -1.09 -12.54
N MET A 301 5.10 -1.04 -13.11
CA MET A 301 5.84 0.22 -13.24
C MET A 301 5.02 1.23 -14.05
N VAL A 302 5.02 2.48 -13.60
CA VAL A 302 4.37 3.58 -14.31
C VAL A 302 5.05 3.77 -15.67
N GLN A 303 4.25 3.71 -16.73
CA GLN A 303 4.71 3.91 -18.10
C GLN A 303 4.74 5.40 -18.45
N ASN A 304 5.77 5.82 -19.15
CA ASN A 304 5.93 7.18 -19.67
C ASN A 304 4.95 7.46 -20.82
N ILE A 305 4.53 8.71 -20.97
CA ILE A 305 3.91 9.26 -22.18
C ILE A 305 4.88 10.28 -22.76
N ASP A 306 5.04 10.29 -24.09
CA ASP A 306 5.91 11.27 -24.75
C ASP A 306 5.33 12.68 -24.62
N ASP A 307 6.10 13.58 -24.02
CA ASP A 307 5.74 14.98 -23.84
C ASP A 307 6.41 15.87 -24.89
N PRO A 308 5.73 16.93 -25.37
CA PRO A 308 6.33 17.83 -26.34
C PRO A 308 7.33 18.78 -25.68
N VAL A 309 8.48 18.98 -26.32
CA VAL A 309 9.44 20.02 -25.94
C VAL A 309 8.76 21.41 -25.88
N GLU A 310 8.89 22.07 -24.73
CA GLU A 310 8.44 23.43 -24.49
C GLU A 310 9.57 24.47 -24.59
N GLY A 311 9.19 25.74 -24.75
CA GLY A 311 10.11 26.88 -24.80
C GLY A 311 10.50 27.33 -26.21
N GLU A 312 11.52 28.20 -26.28
CA GLU A 312 11.96 28.80 -27.54
C GLU A 312 13.49 28.76 -27.70
N VAL A 313 13.94 28.59 -28.94
CA VAL A 313 15.34 28.78 -29.33
C VAL A 313 15.56 30.26 -29.64
N MET A 314 16.52 30.90 -28.98
CA MET A 314 16.84 32.31 -29.18
C MET A 314 18.20 32.50 -29.83
N ILE A 315 18.34 33.64 -30.52
CA ILE A 315 19.63 34.11 -31.05
C ILE A 315 20.01 35.39 -30.30
N MET A 316 21.17 35.37 -29.67
CA MET A 316 21.77 36.50 -28.99
C MET A 316 22.85 37.15 -29.86
N GLY A 317 23.05 38.46 -29.71
CA GLY A 317 24.07 39.23 -30.43
C GLY A 317 23.48 40.23 -31.45
N GLN A 318 24.38 40.92 -32.17
CA GLN A 318 23.98 41.94 -33.14
C GLN A 318 24.11 41.44 -34.58
N SER A 319 23.10 41.68 -35.41
CA SER A 319 23.11 41.38 -36.85
C SER A 319 23.98 42.38 -37.64
N LYS A 320 25.28 42.47 -37.33
CA LYS A 320 26.23 43.32 -38.06
C LYS A 320 27.45 42.51 -38.49
N LYS A 321 27.96 42.78 -39.69
CA LYS A 321 29.19 42.16 -40.19
C LYS A 321 30.32 42.29 -39.16
N GLY A 322 30.96 41.17 -38.83
CA GLY A 322 32.04 41.05 -37.86
C GLY A 322 31.58 40.80 -36.42
N GLN A 323 30.29 40.86 -36.12
CA GLN A 323 29.75 40.51 -34.80
C GLN A 323 29.49 39.01 -34.68
N ARG A 324 29.44 38.54 -33.43
CA ARG A 324 29.14 37.15 -33.08
C ARG A 324 27.67 37.04 -32.70
N LEU A 325 26.99 36.06 -33.30
CA LEU A 325 25.70 35.56 -32.85
C LEU A 325 25.92 34.29 -32.03
N GLU A 326 25.06 34.07 -31.04
CA GLU A 326 25.12 32.93 -30.14
C GLU A 326 23.72 32.34 -29.95
N ILE A 327 23.63 31.02 -29.90
CA ILE A 327 22.38 30.29 -29.71
C ILE A 327 22.14 30.16 -28.21
N ASP A 328 20.94 30.54 -27.78
CA ASP A 328 20.48 30.32 -26.42
C ASP A 328 19.30 29.32 -26.43
N THR A 329 19.55 28.14 -25.88
CA THR A 329 18.57 27.06 -25.70
C THR A 329 18.23 26.85 -24.22
N SER A 330 18.65 27.76 -23.33
CA SER A 330 18.46 27.61 -21.87
C SER A 330 17.01 27.62 -21.42
N LYS A 331 16.09 28.07 -22.29
CA LYS A 331 14.65 28.08 -22.05
C LYS A 331 13.93 26.85 -22.62
N LEU A 332 14.64 25.92 -23.25
CA LEU A 332 14.03 24.66 -23.66
C LEU A 332 13.86 23.76 -22.45
N SER A 333 12.68 23.18 -22.32
CA SER A 333 12.35 22.20 -21.30
C SER A 333 11.53 21.09 -21.93
N ASP A 334 11.64 19.90 -21.36
CA ASP A 334 10.85 18.75 -21.71
C ASP A 334 10.67 17.95 -20.42
N ASP A 335 9.45 17.48 -20.15
CA ASP A 335 9.16 16.71 -18.94
C ASP A 335 9.89 15.36 -18.99
N ASP A 336 10.03 14.76 -20.17
CA ASP A 336 10.88 13.60 -20.46
C ASP A 336 12.39 13.87 -20.30
N GLY A 337 12.74 15.14 -20.14
CA GLY A 337 14.11 15.62 -20.09
C GLY A 337 14.78 15.62 -21.46
N ILE A 338 15.73 16.53 -21.64
CA ILE A 338 16.41 16.73 -22.92
C ILE A 338 17.75 15.96 -22.90
N ALA A 339 17.89 14.95 -23.74
CA ALA A 339 19.15 14.21 -23.90
C ALA A 339 20.16 14.96 -24.76
N ASN A 340 19.69 15.60 -25.85
CA ASN A 340 20.57 16.30 -26.78
C ASN A 340 19.85 17.40 -27.57
N VAL A 341 20.59 18.46 -27.92
CA VAL A 341 20.13 19.52 -28.82
C VAL A 341 21.15 19.73 -29.93
N ARG A 342 20.80 19.39 -31.17
CA ARG A 342 21.61 19.71 -32.35
C ARG A 342 21.08 20.99 -33.00
N SER A 343 21.97 21.95 -33.23
CA SER A 343 21.60 23.24 -33.84
C SER A 343 22.26 23.42 -35.20
N THR A 344 21.54 24.01 -36.15
CA THR A 344 22.05 24.38 -37.48
C THR A 344 21.66 25.81 -37.80
N TRP A 345 22.63 26.63 -38.19
CA TRP A 345 22.39 28.00 -38.65
C TRP A 345 21.85 27.99 -40.07
N GLU A 346 20.80 28.77 -40.32
CA GLU A 346 20.19 28.95 -41.63
C GLU A 346 20.13 30.43 -41.99
N MET A 347 20.29 30.74 -43.27
CA MET A 347 20.13 32.09 -43.81
C MET A 347 19.05 32.15 -44.88
N SER A 348 18.42 33.32 -45.01
CA SER A 348 17.42 33.59 -46.04
C SER A 348 17.49 35.03 -46.52
N ASP A 349 17.38 35.23 -47.83
CA ASP A 349 17.34 36.58 -48.42
C ASP A 349 15.92 37.17 -48.47
N ASN A 350 14.89 36.34 -48.21
CA ASN A 350 13.48 36.71 -48.37
C ASN A 350 12.58 36.28 -47.21
N GLY A 351 13.12 35.59 -46.20
CA GLY A 351 12.41 35.07 -45.04
C GLY A 351 11.50 33.87 -45.30
N ARG A 352 11.42 33.38 -46.55
CA ARG A 352 10.55 32.27 -46.96
C ARG A 352 11.33 31.01 -47.28
N SER A 353 12.46 31.15 -47.96
CA SER A 353 13.34 30.04 -48.35
C SER A 353 14.62 30.11 -47.55
N TRP A 354 14.93 29.04 -46.81
CA TRP A 354 16.03 29.00 -45.86
C TRP A 354 17.05 27.97 -46.33
N ASN A 355 18.33 28.36 -46.31
CA ASN A 355 19.44 27.48 -46.65
C ASN A 355 20.37 27.36 -45.45
N SER A 356 20.88 26.16 -45.19
CA SER A 356 21.89 25.94 -44.16
C SER A 356 23.17 26.71 -44.49
N ILE A 357 23.76 27.32 -43.48
CA ILE A 357 25.05 28.00 -43.59
C ILE A 357 26.14 26.94 -43.38
N PRO A 358 26.97 26.64 -44.39
CA PRO A 358 28.01 25.62 -44.27
C PRO A 358 29.13 26.08 -43.32
N ASP A 359 29.85 25.10 -42.77
CA ASP A 359 31.08 25.29 -41.98
C ASP A 359 30.94 26.12 -40.68
N VAL A 360 29.73 26.25 -40.15
CA VAL A 360 29.48 26.80 -38.81
C VAL A 360 29.24 25.67 -37.83
N TYR A 361 30.20 25.47 -36.92
CA TYR A 361 30.14 24.44 -35.89
C TYR A 361 29.95 25.06 -34.50
N GLY A 362 29.10 24.42 -33.69
CA GLY A 362 28.80 24.85 -32.32
C GLY A 362 27.73 25.94 -32.21
N ASN A 363 27.57 26.47 -30.99
CA ASN A 363 26.44 27.34 -30.64
C ASN A 363 26.69 28.82 -30.97
N SER A 364 27.63 29.14 -31.85
CA SER A 364 27.99 30.52 -32.15
C SER A 364 28.48 30.69 -33.57
N MET A 365 28.26 31.88 -34.13
CA MET A 365 28.63 32.20 -35.50
C MET A 365 29.11 33.64 -35.61
N THR A 366 30.22 33.88 -36.32
CA THR A 366 30.65 35.24 -36.68
C THR A 366 30.12 35.63 -38.05
N LEU A 367 29.49 36.80 -38.14
CA LEU A 367 28.87 37.27 -39.37
C LEU A 367 29.90 37.77 -40.40
N ALA A 368 30.16 36.97 -41.43
CA ALA A 368 30.99 37.33 -42.59
C ALA A 368 30.26 38.22 -43.63
N GLN A 369 31.02 38.72 -44.61
CA GLN A 369 30.50 39.55 -45.70
C GLN A 369 29.39 38.85 -46.52
N GLY A 370 29.48 37.51 -46.68
CA GLY A 370 28.49 36.73 -47.43
C GLY A 370 27.10 36.67 -46.80
N HIS A 371 26.96 37.06 -45.53
CA HIS A 371 25.66 37.07 -44.84
C HIS A 371 24.98 38.45 -44.88
N VAL A 372 25.69 39.49 -45.34
CA VAL A 372 25.16 40.86 -45.36
C VAL A 372 23.92 40.92 -46.25
N GLY A 373 22.82 41.44 -45.71
CA GLY A 373 21.53 41.51 -46.40
C GLY A 373 20.67 40.26 -46.27
N SER A 374 21.12 39.21 -45.56
CA SER A 374 20.31 38.03 -45.25
C SER A 374 19.74 38.10 -43.82
N LEU A 375 18.62 37.42 -43.60
CA LEU A 375 18.08 37.06 -42.28
C LEU A 375 18.77 35.78 -41.81
N ILE A 376 19.01 35.66 -40.52
CA ILE A 376 19.61 34.46 -39.91
C ILE A 376 18.59 33.83 -38.95
N ARG A 377 18.47 32.51 -38.94
CA ARG A 377 17.72 31.77 -37.91
C ARG A 377 18.49 30.50 -37.50
N VAL A 378 18.06 29.88 -36.42
CA VAL A 378 18.55 28.58 -35.96
C VAL A 378 17.44 27.56 -36.15
N ARG A 379 17.78 26.42 -36.76
CA ARG A 379 17.01 25.18 -36.69
C ARG A 379 17.61 24.31 -35.59
N ALA A 380 16.89 24.12 -34.49
CA ALA A 380 17.28 23.18 -33.44
C ALA A 380 16.49 21.88 -33.62
N VAL A 381 17.15 20.75 -33.45
CA VAL A 381 16.48 19.47 -33.27
C VAL A 381 16.85 18.95 -31.90
N VAL A 382 15.83 18.79 -31.08
CA VAL A 382 15.89 18.33 -29.70
C VAL A 382 15.55 16.85 -29.71
N VAL A 383 16.32 16.08 -28.96
CA VAL A 383 16.04 14.66 -28.68
C VAL A 383 15.88 14.54 -27.18
N ASP A 384 14.74 14.02 -26.73
CA ASP A 384 14.48 13.76 -25.31
C ASP A 384 15.20 12.49 -24.81
N SER A 385 15.03 12.17 -23.54
CA SER A 385 15.66 11.03 -22.87
C SER A 385 15.10 9.67 -23.31
N PHE A 386 13.91 9.64 -23.92
CA PHE A 386 13.25 8.44 -24.43
C PHE A 386 13.48 8.25 -25.95
N GLY A 387 14.03 9.26 -26.62
CA GLY A 387 14.52 9.22 -27.99
C GLY A 387 13.59 9.84 -29.03
N SER A 388 12.52 10.54 -28.64
CA SER A 388 11.69 11.26 -29.62
C SER A 388 12.42 12.50 -30.11
N GLU A 389 12.15 12.92 -31.36
CA GLU A 389 12.81 14.07 -31.98
C GLU A 389 11.82 15.19 -32.26
N THR A 390 12.11 16.39 -31.73
CA THR A 390 11.33 17.61 -31.99
C THR A 390 12.19 18.65 -32.70
N THR A 391 11.67 19.25 -33.80
CA THR A 391 12.37 20.33 -34.51
C THR A 391 11.76 21.68 -34.17
N LEU A 392 12.59 22.60 -33.66
CA LEU A 392 12.24 23.97 -33.33
C LEU A 392 13.00 24.97 -34.22
N TYR A 393 12.42 26.14 -34.40
CA TYR A 393 13.05 27.24 -35.14
C TYR A 393 13.08 28.49 -34.28
N SER A 394 14.21 29.19 -34.26
CA SER A 394 14.29 30.51 -33.65
C SER A 394 13.52 31.55 -34.46
N GLN A 395 13.15 32.64 -33.81
CA GLN A 395 12.77 33.84 -34.55
C GLN A 395 13.95 34.31 -35.44
N PRO A 396 13.70 34.73 -36.69
CA PRO A 396 14.73 35.32 -37.53
C PRO A 396 15.33 36.59 -36.93
N THR A 397 16.63 36.78 -37.11
CA THR A 397 17.26 38.07 -36.82
C THR A 397 16.80 39.16 -37.78
N SER A 398 17.04 40.42 -37.44
CA SER A 398 17.04 41.49 -38.45
C SER A 398 18.08 41.23 -39.55
N LEU A 399 17.93 41.90 -40.70
CA LEU A 399 18.90 41.81 -41.80
C LEU A 399 20.32 42.15 -41.32
N VAL A 400 21.29 41.33 -41.71
CA VAL A 400 22.69 41.57 -41.35
C VAL A 400 23.19 42.85 -42.03
N GLN A 401 23.55 43.83 -41.22
CA GLN A 401 24.03 45.13 -41.69
C GLN A 401 25.51 45.07 -42.04
N ASN A 402 25.90 45.75 -43.12
CA ASN A 402 27.30 45.94 -43.45
C ASN A 402 27.96 46.95 -42.50
N VAL A 403 29.23 46.72 -42.18
CA VAL A 403 30.08 47.70 -41.47
C VAL A 403 31.13 48.21 -42.44
N ASN A 404 31.19 49.54 -42.59
CA ASN A 404 32.16 50.18 -43.49
C ASN A 404 33.59 49.79 -43.12
N SER A 405 34.38 49.39 -44.11
CA SER A 405 35.77 48.98 -43.93
C SER A 405 36.69 50.01 -44.59
N LYS A 406 37.79 50.39 -43.93
CA LYS A 406 38.77 51.31 -44.53
C LYS A 406 39.29 50.72 -45.85
N PRO A 407 39.47 51.52 -46.90
CA PRO A 407 40.05 51.04 -48.16
C PRO A 407 41.44 50.46 -47.90
N LYS A 408 41.74 49.31 -48.50
CA LYS A 408 43.06 48.67 -48.48
C LYS A 408 43.55 48.53 -49.92
N GLY A 409 44.78 48.96 -50.17
CA GLY A 409 45.42 48.85 -51.49
C GLY A 409 46.68 49.70 -51.56
N VAL A 410 47.59 49.33 -52.47
CA VAL A 410 48.76 50.14 -52.81
C VAL A 410 48.43 50.90 -54.10
N ILE A 411 48.35 52.23 -54.02
CA ILE A 411 48.22 53.07 -55.21
C ILE A 411 49.62 53.21 -55.81
N ARG A 412 49.79 52.78 -57.07
CA ARG A 412 51.03 52.98 -57.82
C ARG A 412 50.79 54.02 -58.90
N ILE A 413 51.69 54.99 -59.02
CA ILE A 413 51.75 55.91 -60.16
C ILE A 413 52.58 55.22 -61.23
N LEU A 414 51.99 55.01 -62.41
CA LEU A 414 52.71 54.48 -63.57
C LEU A 414 53.07 55.66 -64.48
N ALA A 415 54.35 55.83 -64.79
CA ALA A 415 54.78 56.79 -65.81
C ALA A 415 54.49 56.20 -67.19
N THR A 416 53.69 56.88 -68.00
CA THR A 416 53.54 56.54 -69.42
C THR A 416 54.77 57.04 -70.18
N GLY A 417 55.68 56.10 -70.48
CA GLY A 417 56.70 56.12 -71.55
C GLY A 417 57.40 57.43 -71.90
N GLY A 418 58.73 57.46 -71.69
CA GLY A 418 59.66 58.21 -72.54
C GLY A 418 60.31 57.27 -73.53
#